data_AF-A0A6F9ZL74-F1
#
_entry.id   AF-A0A6F9ZL74-F1
#
_cell.length_a   1.000
_cell.length_b   1.000
_cell.length_c   1.000
_cell.angle_alpha   90.00
_cell.angle_beta   90.00
_cell.angle_gamma   90.00
#
_symmetry.space_group_name_H-M   'P 1'
#
loop_
_entity.id
_entity.type
_entity.pdbx_description
1 polymer ?
#
loop_
_entity_poly.entity_id
_entity_poly.type
_entity_poly.pdbx_seq_one_letter_code
_entity_poly.pdbx_strand_id
1 'polypeptide(L)'
;MYANASKLLGLLKVAKVRNNLEAELKKIERCQLLILDDLFLVPLDAKERPILLDIIEDRHERKSIIITSQYPSSSWYDMVGDPTVADAILDRIVHSAHTIELTGESIRKLKAKKA
;
A
#
# COMPACT_ATOMS: atom_id res chain seq x y z
N MET A 1 -12.14 3.50 2.93
CA MET A 1 -11.48 4.40 1.97
C MET A 1 -10.74 3.55 0.96
N TYR A 2 -10.94 3.82 -0.33
CA TYR A 2 -10.20 3.18 -1.41
C TYR A 2 -9.19 4.16 -1.99
N ALA A 3 -7.99 3.69 -2.29
CA ALA A 3 -6.99 4.47 -3.00
C ALA A 3 -6.08 3.56 -3.84
N ASN A 4 -5.73 4.02 -5.04
CA ASN A 4 -4.56 3.47 -5.72
C ASN A 4 -3.29 3.93 -4.97
N ALA A 5 -2.41 2.99 -4.63
CA ALA A 5 -1.31 3.21 -3.71
C ALA A 5 -0.32 4.27 -4.20
N SER A 6 0.18 4.16 -5.44
CA SER A 6 1.13 5.13 -6.00
C SER A 6 0.54 6.53 -6.08
N LYS A 7 -0.75 6.66 -6.44
CA LYS A 7 -1.43 7.97 -6.46
C LYS A 7 -1.55 8.56 -5.04
N LEU A 8 -1.94 7.75 -4.06
CA LEU A 8 -2.05 8.20 -2.67
C LEU A 8 -0.71 8.70 -2.13
N LEU A 9 0.35 7.89 -2.28
CA LEU A 9 1.69 8.26 -1.82
C LEU A 9 2.21 9.51 -2.52
N GLY A 10 1.94 9.66 -3.83
CA GLY A 10 2.19 10.89 -4.57
C GLY A 10 1.50 12.12 -3.98
N LEU A 11 0.20 12.02 -3.64
CA LEU A 11 -0.55 13.10 -3.01
C LEU A 11 -0.01 13.44 -1.62
N LEU A 12 0.32 12.43 -0.82
CA LEU A 12 0.85 12.62 0.53
C LEU A 12 2.26 13.22 0.53
N LYS A 13 3.11 12.88 -0.45
CA LYS A 13 4.38 13.58 -0.69
C LYS A 13 4.16 15.08 -0.90
N VAL A 14 3.20 15.44 -1.74
CA VAL A 14 2.86 16.86 -2.00
C VAL A 14 2.30 17.51 -0.74
N ALA A 15 1.44 16.80 0.02
CA ALA A 15 0.91 17.30 1.28
C ALA A 15 2.01 17.55 2.32
N LYS A 16 3.06 16.71 2.36
CA LYS A 16 4.23 16.89 3.22
C LYS A 16 4.97 18.19 2.91
N VAL A 17 5.20 18.47 1.62
CA VAL A 17 5.83 19.74 1.17
C VAL A 17 4.97 20.96 1.54
N ARG A 18 3.64 20.78 1.59
CA ARG A 18 2.67 21.84 1.95
C ARG A 18 2.36 21.92 3.45
N ASN A 19 3.08 21.18 4.32
CA ASN A 19 2.81 21.09 5.76
C ASN A 19 1.37 20.65 6.11
N ASN A 20 0.74 19.84 5.25
CA ASN A 20 -0.62 19.32 5.44
C ASN A 20 -0.65 17.79 5.61
N LEU A 21 0.51 17.13 5.71
CA LEU A 21 0.58 15.66 5.79
C LEU A 21 -0.20 15.11 7.00
N GLU A 22 -0.03 15.70 8.18
CA GLU A 22 -0.68 15.23 9.42
C GLU A 22 -2.22 15.23 9.29
N ALA A 23 -2.79 16.25 8.65
CA ALA A 23 -4.22 16.33 8.44
C ALA A 23 -4.73 15.23 7.50
N GLU A 24 -3.97 14.90 6.44
CA GLU A 24 -4.31 13.79 5.54
C GLU A 24 -4.13 12.43 6.21
N LEU A 25 -3.07 12.23 6.99
CA LEU A 25 -2.87 11.01 7.77
C LEU A 25 -4.02 10.79 8.76
N LYS A 26 -4.46 11.83 9.50
CA LYS A 26 -5.63 11.74 10.39
C LYS A 26 -6.92 11.33 9.68
N LYS A 27 -7.12 11.74 8.42
CA LYS A 27 -8.28 11.28 7.61
C LYS A 27 -8.18 9.78 7.32
N ILE A 28 -6.99 9.30 6.93
CA ILE A 28 -6.72 7.89 6.66
C ILE A 28 -6.89 7.08 7.96
N GLU A 29 -6.29 7.52 9.05
CA GLU A 29 -6.37 6.91 10.37
C GLU A 29 -7.83 6.73 10.78
N ARG A 30 -8.69 7.75 10.65
CA ARG A 30 -10.12 7.66 11.02
C ARG A 30 -10.91 6.59 10.26
N CYS A 31 -10.46 6.19 9.06
CA CYS A 31 -11.14 5.17 8.27
C CYS A 31 -11.05 3.77 8.91
N GLN A 32 -12.21 3.11 9.09
CA GLN A 32 -12.28 1.73 9.61
C GLN A 32 -11.55 0.74 8.69
N LEU A 33 -11.70 0.91 7.37
CA LEU A 33 -11.03 0.11 6.36
C LEU A 33 -10.31 1.01 5.35
N LEU A 34 -9.04 0.70 5.11
CA LEU A 34 -8.23 1.28 4.02
C LEU A 34 -7.95 0.20 2.99
N ILE A 35 -8.24 0.49 1.72
CA ILE A 35 -7.90 -0.39 0.59
C ILE A 35 -6.82 0.31 -0.22
N LEU A 36 -5.64 -0.30 -0.26
CA LEU A 36 -4.49 0.13 -1.05
C LEU A 36 -4.38 -0.76 -2.29
N ASP A 37 -4.80 -0.22 -3.43
CA ASP A 37 -4.83 -0.92 -4.70
C ASP A 37 -3.51 -0.74 -5.48
N ASP A 38 -3.03 -1.80 -6.11
CA ASP A 38 -1.78 -1.88 -6.88
C ASP A 38 -0.53 -1.42 -6.09
N LEU A 39 -0.41 -1.83 -4.83
CA LEU A 39 0.78 -1.56 -4.02
C LEU A 39 2.02 -2.25 -4.61
N PHE A 40 3.16 -1.56 -4.57
CA PHE A 40 4.45 -2.02 -5.09
C PHE A 40 4.49 -2.31 -6.59
N LEU A 41 3.54 -1.79 -7.37
CA LEU A 41 3.66 -1.80 -8.83
C LEU A 41 4.91 -1.03 -9.30
N VAL A 42 5.33 -0.02 -8.53
CA VAL A 42 6.57 0.74 -8.69
C VAL A 42 7.29 0.76 -7.33
N PRO A 43 8.62 0.63 -7.29
CA PRO A 43 9.37 0.76 -6.04
C PRO A 43 9.14 2.10 -5.34
N LEU A 44 9.16 2.10 -4.02
CA LEU A 44 9.00 3.31 -3.21
C LEU A 44 10.26 4.18 -3.29
N ASP A 45 10.05 5.48 -3.49
CA ASP A 45 11.11 6.45 -3.31
C ASP A 45 11.39 6.74 -1.82
N ALA A 46 12.54 7.38 -1.54
CA ALA A 46 12.97 7.69 -0.18
C ALA A 46 11.99 8.59 0.61
N LYS A 47 11.13 9.37 -0.07
CA LYS A 47 10.12 10.24 0.56
C LYS A 47 8.82 9.49 0.82
N GLU A 48 8.52 8.45 0.04
CA GLU A 48 7.31 7.61 0.19
C GLU A 48 7.44 6.58 1.30
N ARG A 49 8.64 6.00 1.48
CA ARG A 49 8.95 5.01 2.53
C ARG A 49 8.43 5.40 3.92
N PRO A 50 8.81 6.56 4.49
CA PRO A 50 8.32 6.95 5.82
C PRO A 50 6.80 7.21 5.83
N ILE A 51 6.24 7.73 4.74
CA ILE A 51 4.78 7.99 4.65
C ILE A 51 3.99 6.68 4.70
N LEU A 52 4.43 5.65 3.95
CA LEU A 52 3.77 4.36 3.99
C LEU A 52 3.92 3.70 5.36
N LEU A 53 5.11 3.81 5.98
CA LEU A 53 5.34 3.31 7.33
C LEU A 53 4.39 3.98 8.33
N ASP A 54 4.27 5.31 8.34
CA ASP A 54 3.36 6.04 9.23
C ASP A 54 1.91 5.54 9.10
N ILE A 55 1.41 5.36 7.86
CA ILE A 55 0.06 4.83 7.60
C ILE A 55 -0.11 3.43 8.19
N ILE A 56 0.89 2.57 8.03
CA ILE A 56 0.85 1.19 8.51
C ILE A 56 0.92 1.16 10.03
N GLU A 57 1.79 1.96 10.66
CA GLU A 57 1.94 2.03 12.12
C GLU A 57 0.68 2.57 12.82
N ASP A 58 0.06 3.61 12.27
CA ASP A 58 -1.18 4.17 12.80
C ASP A 58 -2.34 3.16 12.80
N ARG A 59 -2.26 2.16 11.91
CA ARG A 59 -3.33 1.18 11.68
C ARG A 59 -3.03 -0.20 12.23
N HIS A 60 -1.76 -0.53 12.46
CA HIS A 60 -1.32 -1.82 12.97
C HIS A 60 -2.09 -2.17 14.27
N GLU A 61 -2.63 -3.39 14.31
CA GLU A 61 -3.48 -3.91 15.41
C GLU A 61 -4.70 -3.06 15.79
N ARG A 62 -5.03 -2.03 15.01
CA ARG A 62 -6.10 -1.06 15.33
C ARG A 62 -7.20 -1.03 14.28
N LYS A 63 -6.85 -1.00 12.98
CA LYS A 63 -7.80 -0.89 11.88
C LYS A 63 -7.33 -1.66 10.65
N SER A 64 -8.27 -2.27 9.93
CA SER A 64 -7.95 -3.18 8.82
C SER A 64 -7.39 -2.47 7.60
N ILE A 65 -6.48 -3.13 6.90
CA ILE A 65 -5.96 -2.75 5.58
C ILE A 65 -6.20 -3.92 4.62
N ILE A 66 -6.73 -3.63 3.44
CA ILE A 66 -6.68 -4.55 2.31
C ILE A 66 -5.65 -4.02 1.33
N ILE A 67 -4.75 -4.89 0.89
CA ILE A 67 -3.71 -4.58 -0.08
C ILE A 67 -3.94 -5.46 -1.31
N THR A 68 -3.89 -4.87 -2.50
CA THR A 68 -3.75 -5.62 -3.75
C THR A 68 -2.36 -5.33 -4.32
N SER A 69 -1.75 -6.34 -4.92
CA SER A 69 -0.45 -6.19 -5.60
C SER A 69 -0.38 -7.15 -6.78
N GLN A 70 0.40 -6.76 -7.79
CA GLN A 70 0.74 -7.63 -8.93
C GLN A 70 1.94 -8.53 -8.62
N TYR A 71 2.69 -8.23 -7.55
CA TYR A 71 3.87 -8.97 -7.14
C TYR A 71 3.59 -9.76 -5.85
N PRO A 72 4.17 -10.98 -5.70
CA PRO A 72 4.07 -11.73 -4.47
C PRO A 72 4.76 -10.97 -3.32
N SER A 73 4.32 -11.22 -2.09
CA SER A 73 4.85 -10.55 -0.89
C SER A 73 6.35 -10.76 -0.69
N SER A 74 6.90 -11.88 -1.20
CA SER A 74 8.34 -12.16 -1.20
C SER A 74 9.17 -11.15 -2.00
N SER A 75 8.58 -10.45 -2.97
CA SER A 75 9.25 -9.40 -3.75
C SER A 75 9.11 -8.01 -3.16
N TRP A 76 8.26 -7.81 -2.14
CA TRP A 76 7.98 -6.48 -1.61
C TRP A 76 9.16 -5.85 -0.86
N TYR A 77 10.06 -6.67 -0.31
CA TYR A 77 11.26 -6.21 0.37
C TYR A 77 12.10 -5.29 -0.52
N ASP A 78 12.38 -5.75 -1.74
CA ASP A 78 13.14 -5.00 -2.75
C ASP A 78 12.39 -3.76 -3.24
N MET A 79 11.05 -3.81 -3.26
CA MET A 79 10.21 -2.68 -3.69
C MET A 79 10.19 -1.55 -2.67
N VAL A 80 10.40 -1.83 -1.38
CA VAL A 80 10.62 -0.78 -0.38
C VAL A 80 12.02 -0.17 -0.56
N GLY A 81 13.03 -1.00 -0.78
CA GLY A 81 14.39 -0.59 -1.15
C GLY A 81 15.25 -0.02 -0.02
N ASP A 82 14.76 -0.02 1.22
CA ASP A 82 15.53 0.22 2.44
C ASP A 82 15.30 -0.97 3.39
N PRO A 83 16.35 -1.74 3.76
CA PRO A 83 16.19 -2.95 4.58
C PRO A 83 15.45 -2.71 5.90
N THR A 84 15.79 -1.63 6.60
CA THR A 84 15.22 -1.34 7.93
C THR A 84 13.74 -0.97 7.82
N VAL A 85 13.39 -0.14 6.84
CA VAL A 85 11.99 0.22 6.59
C VAL A 85 11.21 -0.97 6.03
N ALA A 86 11.83 -1.79 5.19
CA ALA A 86 11.22 -2.99 4.64
C ALA A 86 10.83 -3.97 5.74
N ASP A 87 11.74 -4.28 6.66
CA ASP A 87 11.47 -5.12 7.83
C ASP A 87 10.30 -4.54 8.63
N ALA A 88 10.33 -3.25 8.96
CA ALA A 88 9.27 -2.61 9.74
C ALA A 88 7.90 -2.68 9.05
N ILE A 89 7.83 -2.43 7.74
CA ILE A 89 6.59 -2.49 6.97
C ILE A 89 6.08 -3.93 6.88
N LEU A 90 6.93 -4.87 6.48
CA LEU A 90 6.53 -6.25 6.19
C LEU A 90 6.18 -7.03 7.46
N ASP A 91 6.85 -6.77 8.59
CA ASP A 91 6.44 -7.32 9.89
C ASP A 91 4.99 -6.99 10.22
N ARG A 92 4.55 -5.78 9.87
CA ARG A 92 3.21 -5.30 10.22
C ARG A 92 2.13 -5.76 9.24
N ILE A 93 2.44 -5.86 7.95
CA ILE A 93 1.43 -6.14 6.91
C ILE A 93 1.47 -7.55 6.32
N VAL A 94 2.57 -8.28 6.46
CA VAL A 94 2.69 -9.65 5.91
C VAL A 94 2.46 -10.67 7.02
N HIS A 95 3.14 -10.54 8.16
CA HIS A 95 3.07 -11.56 9.22
C HIS A 95 1.68 -11.72 9.84
N SER A 96 0.90 -10.63 9.92
CA SER A 96 -0.45 -10.62 10.49
C SER A 96 -1.56 -10.82 9.44
N ALA A 97 -1.20 -10.97 8.16
CA ALA A 97 -2.17 -10.93 7.08
C ALA A 97 -2.74 -12.31 6.70
N HIS A 98 -4.00 -12.28 6.27
CA HIS A 98 -4.56 -13.35 5.47
C HIS A 98 -4.21 -13.12 4.00
N THR A 99 -3.27 -13.93 3.49
CA THR A 99 -2.85 -13.85 2.08
C THR A 99 -3.77 -14.70 1.20
N ILE A 100 -4.26 -14.11 0.11
CA ILE A 100 -5.03 -14.81 -0.91
C ILE A 100 -4.28 -14.65 -2.23
N GLU A 101 -3.72 -15.77 -2.72
CA GLU A 101 -3.06 -15.80 -4.02
C GLU A 101 -4.09 -16.02 -5.12
N LEU A 102 -4.16 -15.09 -6.07
CA LEU A 102 -5.10 -15.17 -7.18
C LEU A 102 -4.41 -15.80 -8.40
N THR A 103 -5.08 -16.75 -9.03
CA THR A 103 -4.61 -17.42 -10.24
C THR A 103 -5.66 -17.35 -11.35
N GLY A 104 -5.23 -17.55 -12.60
CA GLY A 104 -6.11 -17.60 -13.77
C GLY A 104 -5.86 -16.51 -14.81
N GLU A 105 -6.58 -16.59 -15.93
CA GLU A 105 -6.49 -15.60 -17.01
C GLU A 105 -7.10 -14.25 -16.62
N SER A 106 -6.52 -13.17 -17.15
CA SER A 106 -7.09 -11.83 -17.04
C SER A 106 -8.55 -11.80 -17.52
N ILE A 107 -9.46 -11.39 -16.63
CA ILE A 107 -10.88 -11.19 -16.95
C ILE A 107 -11.04 -10.19 -18.11
N ARG A 108 -10.15 -9.19 -18.21
CA ARG A 108 -10.17 -8.21 -19.32
C ARG A 108 -9.94 -8.90 -20.67
N LYS A 109 -8.96 -9.81 -20.73
CA LYS A 109 -8.67 -10.62 -21.94
C LYS A 109 -9.85 -11.52 -22.31
N LEU A 110 -10.46 -12.17 -21.32
CA LEU A 110 -11.62 -13.05 -21.54
C LEU A 110 -12.83 -12.27 -22.08
N LYS A 111 -13.08 -11.05 -21.59
CA LYS A 111 -14.14 -10.18 -22.10
C LYS A 111 -13.85 -9.69 -23.52
N ALA A 112 -12.60 -9.32 -23.82
CA ALA A 112 -12.20 -8.86 -25.15
C ALA A 112 -12.36 -9.95 -26.22
N LYS A 113 -12.14 -11.23 -25.88
CA LYS A 113 -12.38 -12.37 -26.79
C LYS A 113 -13.86 -12.65 -27.09
N LYS A 114 -14.79 -12.11 -26.28
CA LYS A 114 -16.24 -12.33 -26.40
C LYS A 114 -16.97 -11.21 -27.14
N ALA A 115 -16.28 -10.10 -27.41
CA ALA A 115 -16.78 -8.98 -28.21
C ALA A 115 -16.38 -9.18 -29.67
#